data_AF-U2B8I4-F1
#
_entry.id   AF-U2B8I4-F1
#
_cell.length_a   1.000
_cell.length_b   1.000
_cell.length_c   1.000
_cell.angle_alpha   90.00
_cell.angle_beta   90.00
_cell.angle_gamma   90.00
#
_symmetry.space_group_name_H-M   'P 1'
#
loop_
_entity.id
_entity.type
_entity.pdbx_description
1 polymer ?
#
loop_
_entity_poly.entity_id
_entity_poly.type
_entity_poly.pdbx_seq_one_letter_code
_entity_poly.pdbx_strand_id
1 'polypeptide(L)'
;MIRFYHRDTPGVPTMSYSPTISTRWGQFSAMIKVLLSTGNGSIQPLGWQLVVDDPNYLVFRQGKPGGAYLHFKLWGGAALALQLTLAEDFTGVDGSYNMLGNGVVSGVVAGSAVHAFTHALNHRSGSTSWVVAGDENTFIFNWSENGNTETPGGGGSSGSALMYVGDDLEGNVIAIGGLEASPSGSYPNNYFSKLGFTALRDPSTGLLVDTGSLSVEANLYHSTVAYRVMTWSGLIPELHLGPVTWMGGGVVAGDLRGLRIALEVAGCVNPNAAAAIGFSGTYNSRTCFTPIDLGDGYNYSLAYTYNPAPMLMITDNPAYW
;
A
#
# COMPACT_ATOMS: atom_id res chain seq x y z
N MET A 1 14.43 -0.34 -12.14
CA MET A 1 13.68 0.55 -13.09
C MET A 1 12.26 0.65 -12.59
N ILE A 2 11.71 1.86 -12.48
CA ILE A 2 10.37 2.06 -11.91
C ILE A 2 9.30 1.60 -12.91
N ARG A 3 8.29 0.92 -12.38
CA ARG A 3 7.14 0.44 -13.14
C ARG A 3 5.86 0.93 -12.50
N PHE A 4 4.88 1.24 -13.34
CA PHE A 4 3.56 1.69 -12.95
C PHE A 4 2.51 0.82 -13.63
N TYR A 5 1.69 0.16 -12.83
CA TYR A 5 0.65 -0.73 -13.28
C TYR A 5 -0.67 -0.36 -12.62
N HIS A 6 -1.75 -0.39 -13.39
CA HIS A 6 -3.10 -0.22 -12.87
C HIS A 6 -4.00 -1.34 -13.40
N ARG A 7 -5.20 -1.45 -12.83
CA ARG A 7 -6.21 -2.45 -13.16
C ARG A 7 -6.38 -2.75 -14.65
N ASP A 8 -6.39 -1.70 -15.47
CA ASP A 8 -6.68 -1.82 -16.90
C ASP A 8 -5.40 -1.86 -17.76
N THR A 9 -4.21 -1.98 -17.13
CA THR A 9 -2.96 -2.22 -17.86
C THR A 9 -3.03 -3.57 -18.59
N PRO A 10 -2.74 -3.63 -19.89
CA PRO A 10 -2.77 -4.89 -20.64
C PRO A 10 -1.84 -5.96 -20.06
N GLY A 11 -2.38 -7.15 -19.82
CA GLY A 11 -1.63 -8.33 -19.35
C GLY A 11 -1.68 -8.55 -17.83
N VAL A 12 -2.19 -7.60 -17.05
CA VAL A 12 -2.42 -7.82 -15.61
C VAL A 12 -3.56 -8.84 -15.41
N PRO A 13 -3.50 -9.71 -14.39
CA PRO A 13 -4.54 -10.71 -14.17
C PRO A 13 -5.92 -10.08 -13.95
N THR A 14 -6.91 -10.53 -14.73
CA THR A 14 -8.31 -10.15 -14.51
C THR A 14 -8.81 -10.79 -13.22
N MET A 15 -9.37 -9.97 -12.34
CA MET A 15 -9.91 -10.46 -11.08
C MET A 15 -11.44 -10.54 -11.14
N SER A 16 -11.97 -11.70 -10.74
CA SER A 16 -13.40 -12.01 -10.82
C SER A 16 -14.04 -11.95 -9.44
N TYR A 17 -15.29 -11.50 -9.38
CA TYR A 17 -16.09 -11.52 -8.16
C TYR A 17 -16.05 -12.90 -7.49
N SER A 18 -15.75 -12.94 -6.18
CA SER A 18 -15.98 -14.14 -5.38
C SER A 18 -16.28 -13.84 -3.92
N PRO A 19 -17.35 -14.41 -3.34
CA PRO A 19 -17.56 -14.37 -1.90
C PRO A 19 -16.64 -15.35 -1.16
N THR A 20 -16.10 -16.35 -1.86
CA THR A 20 -15.28 -17.42 -1.28
C THR A 20 -13.88 -16.92 -0.93
N ILE A 21 -13.48 -17.16 0.32
CA ILE A 21 -12.21 -16.69 0.88
C ILE A 21 -11.00 -17.23 0.11
N SER A 22 -10.94 -18.54 -0.13
CA SER A 22 -9.83 -19.17 -0.85
C SER A 22 -9.70 -18.67 -2.29
N THR A 23 -10.83 -18.39 -2.97
CA THR A 23 -10.82 -17.81 -4.31
C THR A 23 -10.27 -16.39 -4.33
N ARG A 24 -10.67 -15.55 -3.35
CA ARG A 24 -10.15 -14.18 -3.21
C ARG A 24 -8.64 -14.16 -2.99
N TRP A 25 -8.14 -15.02 -2.10
CA TRP A 25 -6.70 -15.20 -1.89
C TRP A 25 -6.00 -15.70 -3.16
N GLY A 26 -6.55 -16.68 -3.87
CA GLY A 26 -5.98 -17.19 -5.11
C GLY A 26 -5.82 -16.10 -6.18
N GLN A 27 -6.75 -15.15 -6.25
CA GLN A 27 -6.66 -14.02 -7.17
C GLN A 27 -5.63 -12.97 -6.72
N PHE A 28 -5.62 -12.60 -5.44
CA PHE A 28 -4.62 -11.69 -4.89
C PHE A 28 -3.20 -12.25 -5.09
N SER A 29 -2.98 -13.50 -4.71
CA SER A 29 -1.69 -14.17 -4.85
C SER A 29 -1.26 -14.26 -6.32
N ALA A 30 -2.17 -14.59 -7.25
CA ALA A 30 -1.86 -14.59 -8.67
C ALA A 30 -1.44 -13.21 -9.18
N MET A 31 -2.18 -12.15 -8.81
CA MET A 31 -1.85 -10.78 -9.20
C MET A 31 -0.52 -10.32 -8.60
N ILE A 32 -0.32 -10.46 -7.29
CA ILE A 32 0.91 -10.02 -6.63
C ILE A 32 2.12 -10.80 -7.14
N LYS A 33 2.01 -12.11 -7.42
CA LYS A 33 3.10 -12.88 -8.04
C LYS A 33 3.49 -12.34 -9.41
N VAL A 34 2.51 -12.03 -10.26
CA VAL A 34 2.75 -11.44 -11.59
C VAL A 34 3.41 -10.08 -11.47
N LEU A 35 2.87 -9.20 -10.62
CA LEU A 35 3.38 -7.83 -10.50
C LEU A 35 4.77 -7.80 -9.87
N LEU A 36 5.00 -8.55 -8.79
CA LEU A 36 6.25 -8.47 -8.04
C LEU A 36 7.38 -9.32 -8.65
N SER A 37 7.08 -10.53 -9.16
CA SER A 37 8.11 -11.55 -9.40
C SER A 37 8.11 -12.19 -10.79
N THR A 38 6.98 -12.68 -11.29
CA THR A 38 6.99 -13.53 -12.50
C THR A 38 6.75 -12.76 -13.79
N GLY A 39 6.08 -11.61 -13.75
CA GLY A 39 5.56 -10.95 -14.94
C GLY A 39 4.45 -11.75 -15.63
N ASN A 40 3.93 -11.21 -16.73
CA ASN A 40 2.99 -11.88 -17.64
C ASN A 40 2.91 -11.14 -19.00
N GLY A 41 3.37 -11.76 -20.07
CA GLY A 41 3.35 -11.14 -21.41
C GLY A 41 4.13 -9.83 -21.45
N SER A 42 3.43 -8.71 -21.64
CA SER A 42 3.99 -7.35 -21.62
C SER A 42 4.27 -6.81 -20.21
N ILE A 43 3.77 -7.45 -19.17
CA ILE A 43 4.02 -7.06 -17.77
C ILE A 43 5.39 -7.58 -17.35
N GLN A 44 6.30 -6.65 -17.08
CA GLN A 44 7.56 -6.96 -16.44
C GLN A 44 7.37 -6.94 -14.91
N PRO A 45 7.96 -7.88 -14.17
CA PRO A 45 7.87 -7.86 -12.71
C PRO A 45 8.64 -6.68 -12.13
N LEU A 46 8.25 -6.22 -10.94
CA LEU A 46 8.96 -5.17 -10.21
C LEU A 46 10.40 -5.58 -9.86
N GLY A 47 10.67 -6.88 -9.70
CA GLY A 47 12.01 -7.42 -9.49
C GLY A 47 12.19 -8.11 -8.13
N TRP A 48 11.10 -8.34 -7.40
CA TRP A 48 11.11 -9.12 -6.17
C TRP A 48 11.16 -10.61 -6.50
N GLN A 49 11.75 -11.39 -5.61
CA GLN A 49 11.92 -12.83 -5.78
C GLN A 49 10.87 -13.57 -4.96
N LEU A 50 10.05 -14.40 -5.59
CA LEU A 50 9.18 -15.33 -4.88
C LEU A 50 10.03 -16.46 -4.27
N VAL A 51 9.99 -16.58 -2.95
CA VAL A 51 10.76 -17.56 -2.17
C VAL A 51 9.89 -18.76 -1.79
N VAL A 52 8.64 -18.49 -1.38
CA VAL A 52 7.66 -19.54 -1.06
C VAL A 52 6.31 -19.20 -1.68
N ASP A 53 5.73 -20.18 -2.37
CA ASP A 53 4.40 -20.14 -2.97
C ASP A 53 3.50 -21.19 -2.30
N ASP A 54 2.70 -20.78 -1.31
CA ASP A 54 1.77 -21.64 -0.60
C ASP A 54 0.31 -21.19 -0.79
N PRO A 55 -0.66 -22.12 -0.79
CA PRO A 55 -2.07 -21.76 -0.84
C PRO A 55 -2.58 -20.85 0.28
N ASN A 56 -1.83 -20.62 1.36
CA ASN A 56 -2.24 -19.80 2.50
C ASN A 56 -1.32 -18.61 2.78
N TYR A 57 -0.13 -18.59 2.20
CA TYR A 57 0.86 -17.54 2.41
C TYR A 57 1.85 -17.42 1.26
N LEU A 58 2.49 -16.26 1.14
CA LEU A 58 3.56 -15.99 0.18
C LEU A 58 4.74 -15.38 0.91
N VAL A 59 5.95 -15.77 0.50
CA VAL A 59 7.18 -15.11 0.93
C VAL A 59 7.88 -14.55 -0.30
N PHE A 60 8.15 -13.25 -0.29
CA PHE A 60 8.97 -12.56 -1.27
C PHE A 60 10.27 -12.08 -0.62
N ARG A 61 11.31 -11.91 -1.43
CA ARG A 61 12.55 -11.23 -1.07
C ARG A 61 12.72 -10.01 -1.97
N GLN A 62 13.15 -8.88 -1.41
CA GLN A 62 13.59 -7.73 -2.21
C GLN A 62 14.67 -8.17 -3.22
N GLY A 63 14.65 -7.58 -4.41
CA GLY A 63 15.55 -7.94 -5.51
C GLY A 63 17.00 -7.48 -5.35
N LYS A 64 17.29 -6.62 -4.36
CA LYS A 64 18.65 -6.16 -4.06
C LYS A 64 19.48 -7.20 -3.28
N PRO A 65 20.82 -7.17 -3.40
CA PRO A 65 21.70 -7.95 -2.52
C PRO A 65 21.41 -7.65 -1.04
N GLY A 66 21.25 -8.70 -0.23
CA GLY A 66 20.89 -8.54 1.19
C GLY A 66 19.46 -8.00 1.41
N GLY A 67 18.60 -8.04 0.39
CA GLY A 67 17.22 -7.59 0.49
C GLY A 67 16.41 -8.36 1.54
N ALA A 68 15.55 -7.63 2.24
CA ALA A 68 14.66 -8.14 3.28
C ALA A 68 13.57 -9.05 2.70
N TYR A 69 12.95 -9.81 3.61
CA TYR A 69 11.85 -10.70 3.31
C TYR A 69 10.52 -10.05 3.67
N LEU A 70 9.55 -10.24 2.78
CA LEU A 70 8.17 -9.84 2.94
C LEU A 70 7.31 -11.09 2.96
N HIS A 71 6.45 -11.19 3.95
CA HIS A 71 5.54 -12.31 4.11
C HIS A 71 4.08 -11.81 4.15
N PHE A 72 3.27 -12.38 3.27
CA PHE A 72 1.82 -12.23 3.28
C PHE A 72 1.18 -13.53 3.74
N LYS A 73 0.28 -13.48 4.71
CA LYS A 73 -0.55 -14.63 5.08
C LYS A 73 -2.00 -14.26 5.30
N LEU A 74 -2.86 -15.25 5.16
CA LEU A 74 -4.24 -15.14 5.62
C LEU A 74 -4.31 -15.03 7.15
N TRP A 75 -5.06 -14.05 7.63
CA TRP A 75 -5.24 -13.73 9.04
C TRP A 75 -6.73 -13.46 9.35
N GLY A 76 -7.18 -13.73 10.59
CA GLY A 76 -8.47 -13.25 11.09
C GLY A 76 -9.75 -14.00 10.66
N GLY A 77 -9.68 -15.30 10.31
CA GLY A 77 -10.87 -16.12 10.11
C GLY A 77 -11.84 -15.62 9.02
N ALA A 78 -13.12 -15.42 9.35
CA ALA A 78 -14.20 -15.16 8.38
C ALA A 78 -14.15 -13.81 7.67
N ALA A 79 -13.42 -12.82 8.21
CA ALA A 79 -13.37 -11.46 7.65
C ALA A 79 -12.25 -11.25 6.61
N LEU A 80 -11.40 -12.25 6.39
CA LEU A 80 -10.31 -12.21 5.41
C LEU A 80 -9.42 -10.97 5.58
N ALA A 81 -8.52 -11.03 6.55
CA ALA A 81 -7.46 -10.03 6.69
C ALA A 81 -6.15 -10.59 6.13
N LEU A 82 -5.35 -9.72 5.51
CA LEU A 82 -3.98 -10.03 5.10
C LEU A 82 -3.06 -9.56 6.20
N GLN A 83 -2.33 -10.47 6.84
CA GLN A 83 -1.22 -10.07 7.70
C GLN A 83 0.04 -9.89 6.85
N LEU A 84 0.73 -8.78 7.11
CA LEU A 84 2.05 -8.48 6.58
C LEU A 84 3.10 -8.69 7.67
N THR A 85 4.25 -9.25 7.32
CA THR A 85 5.41 -9.40 8.19
C THR A 85 6.68 -9.12 7.40
N LEU A 86 7.64 -8.43 8.01
CA LEU A 86 8.98 -8.20 7.46
C LEU A 86 10.01 -9.03 8.23
N ALA A 87 11.10 -9.41 7.59
CA ALA A 87 12.26 -10.00 8.27
C ALA A 87 13.57 -9.67 7.55
N GLU A 88 14.66 -9.67 8.31
CA GLU A 88 16.02 -9.53 7.78
C GLU A 88 16.45 -10.82 7.09
N ASP A 89 16.15 -11.97 7.70
CA ASP A 89 16.39 -13.28 7.11
C ASP A 89 15.15 -14.17 7.15
N PHE A 90 15.25 -15.28 6.42
CA PHE A 90 14.19 -16.27 6.31
C PHE A 90 14.76 -17.66 6.50
N THR A 91 14.27 -18.35 7.53
CA THR A 91 14.65 -19.73 7.85
C THR A 91 13.50 -20.72 7.64
N GLY A 92 12.28 -20.22 7.47
CA GLY A 92 11.10 -21.03 7.20
C GLY A 92 9.82 -20.37 7.71
N VAL A 93 8.80 -21.20 7.86
CA VAL A 93 7.48 -20.82 8.37
C VAL A 93 7.03 -21.88 9.39
N ASP A 94 6.40 -21.47 10.49
CA ASP A 94 5.90 -22.39 11.52
C ASP A 94 4.56 -23.06 11.15
N GLY A 95 4.06 -23.95 12.02
CA GLY A 95 2.78 -24.64 11.81
C GLY A 95 1.53 -23.73 11.82
N SER A 96 1.68 -22.45 12.18
CA SER A 96 0.64 -21.41 12.15
C SER A 96 0.86 -20.40 11.03
N TYR A 97 1.71 -20.75 10.07
CA TYR A 97 2.08 -19.92 8.94
C TYR A 97 2.79 -18.61 9.32
N ASN A 98 3.45 -18.52 10.49
CA ASN A 98 4.27 -17.36 10.83
C ASN A 98 5.67 -17.50 10.24
N MET A 99 6.18 -16.43 9.66
CA MET A 99 7.57 -16.38 9.18
C MET A 99 8.56 -16.56 10.33
N LEU A 100 9.61 -17.33 10.09
CA LEU A 100 10.72 -17.57 11.01
C LEU A 100 12.01 -16.98 10.45
N GLY A 101 12.80 -16.38 11.33
CA GLY A 101 14.06 -15.70 10.98
C GLY A 101 14.42 -14.62 12.00
N ASN A 102 15.55 -13.95 11.77
CA ASN A 102 15.97 -12.77 12.49
C ASN A 102 15.21 -11.53 12.02
N GLY A 103 14.90 -10.65 12.96
CA GLY A 103 14.20 -9.40 12.67
C GLY A 103 12.76 -9.59 12.20
N VAL A 104 12.12 -10.74 12.49
CA VAL A 104 10.70 -10.96 12.16
C VAL A 104 9.84 -9.96 12.93
N VAL A 105 9.16 -9.08 12.20
CA VAL A 105 8.35 -8.00 12.76
C VAL A 105 7.02 -7.84 12.04
N SER A 106 5.97 -7.54 12.80
CA SER A 106 4.64 -7.20 12.30
C SER A 106 3.99 -6.20 13.28
N GLY A 107 3.47 -5.09 12.75
CA GLY A 107 2.81 -4.06 13.55
C GLY A 107 3.77 -3.22 14.39
N VAL A 108 3.20 -2.41 15.28
CA VAL A 108 3.89 -1.38 16.07
C VAL A 108 4.25 -1.84 17.49
N VAL A 109 3.71 -2.98 17.94
CA VAL A 109 3.75 -3.40 19.35
C VAL A 109 4.38 -4.77 19.50
N ALA A 110 5.32 -4.88 20.43
CA ALA A 110 5.88 -6.15 20.87
C ALA A 110 4.78 -7.17 21.21
N GLY A 111 4.88 -8.36 20.61
CA GLY A 111 4.21 -9.58 21.08
C GLY A 111 2.70 -9.72 20.84
N SER A 112 1.99 -8.79 20.20
CA SER A 112 0.54 -8.99 19.92
C SER A 112 -0.12 -8.13 18.82
N ALA A 113 0.50 -7.05 18.37
CA ALA A 113 -0.05 -6.23 17.28
C ALA A 113 0.17 -6.92 15.93
N VAL A 114 -0.84 -6.89 15.06
CA VAL A 114 -0.75 -7.45 13.72
C VAL A 114 -0.91 -6.33 12.69
N HIS A 115 0.09 -6.18 11.82
CA HIS A 115 -0.05 -5.34 10.62
C HIS A 115 -1.00 -6.05 9.66
N ALA A 116 -2.26 -5.61 9.63
CA ALA A 116 -3.31 -6.24 8.86
C ALA A 116 -4.00 -5.29 7.89
N PHE A 117 -4.30 -5.79 6.70
CA PHE A 117 -5.13 -5.13 5.69
C PHE A 117 -6.45 -5.87 5.53
N THR A 118 -7.53 -5.13 5.21
CA THR A 118 -8.75 -5.79 4.74
C THR A 118 -8.48 -6.46 3.40
N HIS A 119 -8.80 -7.75 3.25
CA HIS A 119 -8.78 -8.39 1.94
C HIS A 119 -10.08 -8.09 1.19
N ALA A 120 -10.15 -6.83 0.78
CA ALA A 120 -11.13 -6.23 -0.12
C ALA A 120 -10.78 -6.43 -1.61
N LEU A 121 -9.77 -7.23 -1.94
CA LEU A 121 -9.45 -7.47 -3.35
C LEU A 121 -10.49 -8.42 -3.93
N ASN A 122 -11.40 -7.84 -4.71
CA ASN A 122 -12.38 -8.52 -5.58
C ASN A 122 -13.48 -9.27 -4.86
N HIS A 123 -13.87 -8.78 -3.68
CA HIS A 123 -15.21 -9.11 -3.25
C HIS A 123 -16.22 -8.68 -4.32
N ARG A 124 -15.93 -7.69 -5.22
CA ARG A 124 -16.86 -7.12 -6.24
C ARG A 124 -16.17 -6.65 -7.54
N SER A 125 -16.32 -7.35 -8.67
CA SER A 125 -15.50 -7.16 -9.88
C SER A 125 -15.76 -5.88 -10.70
N GLY A 126 -17.00 -5.37 -10.70
CA GLY A 126 -17.39 -4.23 -11.54
C GLY A 126 -16.88 -2.87 -11.06
N SER A 127 -16.53 -2.77 -9.78
CA SER A 127 -16.31 -1.50 -9.08
C SER A 127 -14.98 -1.46 -8.30
N THR A 128 -14.15 -2.50 -8.46
CA THR A 128 -12.80 -2.58 -7.86
C THR A 128 -11.80 -1.91 -8.79
N SER A 129 -10.93 -1.08 -8.23
CA SER A 129 -9.77 -0.50 -8.91
C SER A 129 -8.52 -0.70 -8.08
N TRP A 130 -7.36 -0.66 -8.73
CA TRP A 130 -6.08 -0.74 -8.06
C TRP A 130 -4.96 -0.14 -8.91
N VAL A 131 -3.89 0.24 -8.24
CA VAL A 131 -2.63 0.72 -8.80
C VAL A 131 -1.45 0.21 -8.00
N VAL A 132 -0.41 -0.22 -8.70
CA VAL A 132 0.91 -0.58 -8.17
C VAL A 132 1.96 0.29 -8.84
N ALA A 133 2.87 0.85 -8.05
CA ALA A 133 4.10 1.43 -8.55
C ALA A 133 5.29 0.86 -7.78
N GLY A 134 6.41 0.61 -8.43
CA GLY A 134 7.58 0.07 -7.73
C GLY A 134 8.73 -0.42 -8.59
N ASP A 135 9.70 -0.98 -7.89
CA ASP A 135 10.92 -1.57 -8.40
C ASP A 135 11.39 -2.73 -7.50
N GLU A 136 12.64 -3.17 -7.67
CA GLU A 136 13.24 -4.28 -6.93
C GLU A 136 13.42 -4.03 -5.42
N ASN A 137 13.31 -2.78 -4.99
CA ASN A 137 13.55 -2.35 -3.61
C ASN A 137 12.24 -2.01 -2.90
N THR A 138 11.28 -1.39 -3.59
CA THR A 138 10.07 -0.85 -2.98
C THR A 138 8.87 -1.00 -3.91
N PHE A 139 7.70 -1.24 -3.33
CA PHE A 139 6.45 -1.08 -4.06
C PHE A 139 5.37 -0.42 -3.20
N ILE A 140 4.48 0.27 -3.89
CA ILE A 140 3.28 0.89 -3.35
C ILE A 140 2.12 0.17 -4.01
N PHE A 141 1.16 -0.28 -3.22
CA PHE A 141 -0.06 -0.89 -3.71
C PHE A 141 -1.27 -0.22 -3.10
N ASN A 142 -2.11 0.38 -3.93
CA ASN A 142 -3.38 0.94 -3.50
C ASN A 142 -4.52 0.24 -4.24
N TRP A 143 -5.53 -0.19 -3.49
CA TRP A 143 -6.77 -0.69 -4.05
C TRP A 143 -7.97 -0.02 -3.41
N SER A 144 -9.08 -0.09 -4.13
CA SER A 144 -10.38 0.45 -3.75
C SER A 144 -11.42 -0.52 -4.23
N GLU A 145 -12.27 -0.97 -3.32
CA GLU A 145 -13.49 -1.70 -3.62
C GLU A 145 -14.70 -0.91 -3.10
N ASN A 146 -15.85 -1.04 -3.79
CA ASN A 146 -17.13 -0.68 -3.21
C ASN A 146 -18.29 -1.34 -3.94
N GLY A 147 -19.20 -2.00 -3.20
CA GLY A 147 -20.52 -2.36 -3.69
C GLY A 147 -20.59 -3.15 -5.02
N ASN A 148 -21.78 -3.55 -5.47
CA ASN A 148 -21.95 -4.08 -6.84
C ASN A 148 -22.13 -2.95 -7.85
N THR A 149 -22.05 -1.71 -7.39
CA THR A 149 -22.35 -0.48 -8.10
C THR A 149 -21.15 0.43 -7.98
N GLU A 150 -20.73 1.01 -9.09
CA GLU A 150 -19.74 2.09 -9.08
C GLU A 150 -20.27 3.22 -8.18
N THR A 151 -19.45 3.66 -7.25
CA THR A 151 -19.83 4.73 -6.32
C THR A 151 -19.09 6.01 -6.67
N PRO A 152 -19.81 7.15 -6.83
CA PRO A 152 -19.17 8.46 -6.96
C PRO A 152 -18.33 8.72 -5.71
N GLY A 153 -17.12 9.25 -5.87
CA GLY A 153 -16.27 9.54 -4.70
C GLY A 153 -15.04 8.65 -4.52
N GLY A 154 -15.00 7.49 -5.19
CA GLY A 154 -14.09 6.41 -4.82
C GLY A 154 -14.74 5.44 -3.83
N GLY A 155 -14.05 4.37 -3.44
CA GLY A 155 -14.64 3.35 -2.57
C GLY A 155 -14.92 3.85 -1.14
N GLY A 156 -15.88 3.23 -0.44
CA GLY A 156 -16.11 3.54 0.99
C GLY A 156 -14.84 3.32 1.81
N SER A 157 -14.70 4.02 2.94
CA SER A 157 -13.50 3.98 3.78
C SER A 157 -13.07 2.56 4.20
N SER A 158 -14.01 1.62 4.32
CA SER A 158 -13.76 0.21 4.64
C SER A 158 -13.23 -0.66 3.47
N GLY A 159 -13.36 -0.18 2.23
CA GLY A 159 -13.04 -0.96 1.03
C GLY A 159 -11.75 -0.56 0.31
N SER A 160 -11.07 0.48 0.78
CA SER A 160 -9.87 0.99 0.13
C SER A 160 -8.67 0.91 1.07
N ALA A 161 -7.51 0.57 0.56
CA ALA A 161 -6.28 0.49 1.34
C ALA A 161 -5.07 0.90 0.51
N LEU A 162 -4.18 1.66 1.14
CA LEU A 162 -2.84 1.97 0.65
C LEU A 162 -1.83 1.17 1.47
N MET A 163 -0.96 0.46 0.77
CA MET A 163 0.15 -0.30 1.30
C MET A 163 1.44 0.22 0.68
N TYR A 164 2.42 0.53 1.51
CA TYR A 164 3.81 0.79 1.13
C TYR A 164 4.67 -0.34 1.69
N VAL A 165 5.59 -0.91 0.90
CA VAL A 165 6.53 -1.92 1.39
C VAL A 165 7.88 -1.76 0.71
N GLY A 166 8.95 -1.79 1.49
CA GLY A 166 10.33 -1.83 1.01
C GLY A 166 11.17 -0.70 1.59
N ASP A 167 12.20 -0.31 0.86
CA ASP A 167 13.12 0.73 1.29
C ASP A 167 12.46 2.11 1.23
N ASP A 168 12.76 2.98 2.19
CA ASP A 168 12.67 4.44 2.00
C ASP A 168 13.92 4.97 1.26
N LEU A 169 14.01 6.30 1.07
CA LEU A 169 15.16 6.93 0.39
C LEU A 169 16.49 6.80 1.14
N GLU A 170 16.46 6.46 2.43
CA GLU A 170 17.65 6.25 3.27
C GLU A 170 18.00 4.76 3.43
N GLY A 171 17.25 3.85 2.79
CA GLY A 171 17.48 2.40 2.80
C GLY A 171 16.86 1.66 3.99
N ASN A 172 15.99 2.32 4.77
CA ASN A 172 15.25 1.66 5.85
C ASN A 172 14.11 0.81 5.27
N VAL A 173 14.09 -0.48 5.62
CA VAL A 173 13.01 -1.38 5.20
C VAL A 173 11.81 -1.21 6.11
N ILE A 174 10.69 -0.77 5.53
CA ILE A 174 9.45 -0.49 6.24
C ILE A 174 8.23 -1.02 5.48
N ALA A 175 7.12 -1.11 6.21
CA ALA A 175 5.80 -1.29 5.65
C ALA A 175 4.81 -0.34 6.33
N ILE A 176 3.93 0.28 5.54
CA ILE A 176 2.93 1.24 6.03
C ILE A 176 1.57 0.96 5.39
N GLY A 177 0.51 0.97 6.18
CA GLY A 177 -0.87 0.79 5.76
C GLY A 177 -1.67 -0.13 6.69
N GLY A 178 -2.97 -0.24 6.46
CA GLY A 178 -3.82 -1.13 7.24
C GLY A 178 -4.12 -0.61 8.66
N LEU A 179 -4.65 -1.47 9.53
CA LEU A 179 -4.88 -1.15 10.94
C LEU A 179 -4.64 -2.34 11.83
N GLU A 180 -3.90 -2.07 12.91
CA GLU A 180 -3.86 -2.85 14.12
C GLU A 180 -5.22 -2.79 14.86
N ALA A 181 -6.20 -3.62 14.49
CA ALA A 181 -7.42 -3.76 15.27
C ALA A 181 -7.90 -5.20 15.33
N SER A 182 -8.07 -5.64 16.58
CA SER A 182 -8.64 -6.88 17.13
C SER A 182 -9.08 -7.99 16.16
N PRO A 183 -8.70 -9.26 16.41
CA PRO A 183 -8.93 -10.41 15.53
C PRO A 183 -10.41 -10.88 15.35
N SER A 184 -11.43 -10.05 15.58
CA SER A 184 -12.82 -10.49 15.45
C SER A 184 -13.81 -9.46 14.87
N GLY A 185 -14.42 -9.82 13.74
CA GLY A 185 -15.74 -9.37 13.32
C GLY A 185 -15.89 -7.95 12.75
N SER A 186 -14.83 -7.15 12.68
CA SER A 186 -14.86 -5.78 12.12
C SER A 186 -13.90 -5.65 10.94
N TYR A 187 -14.28 -4.88 9.92
CA TYR A 187 -13.39 -4.53 8.80
C TYR A 187 -12.29 -3.61 9.32
N PRO A 188 -10.98 -3.96 9.21
CA PRO A 188 -9.91 -3.02 9.53
C PRO A 188 -10.10 -1.70 8.76
N ASN A 189 -9.98 -0.59 9.45
CA ASN A 189 -9.94 0.72 8.82
C ASN A 189 -8.54 0.88 8.22
N ASN A 190 -8.36 0.93 6.90
CA ASN A 190 -7.02 0.97 6.33
C ASN A 190 -6.35 2.35 6.47
N TYR A 191 -5.70 2.61 7.60
CA TYR A 191 -4.98 3.85 7.85
C TYR A 191 -3.57 3.78 7.27
N PHE A 192 -3.17 4.82 6.54
CA PHE A 192 -1.76 5.05 6.24
C PHE A 192 -1.16 5.92 7.34
N SER A 193 -0.83 5.29 8.47
CA SER A 193 -0.41 5.99 9.69
C SER A 193 0.43 5.09 10.58
N LYS A 194 0.85 5.62 11.74
CA LYS A 194 1.53 4.85 12.78
C LYS A 194 0.79 3.60 13.25
N LEU A 195 -0.54 3.51 13.10
CA LEU A 195 -1.34 2.35 13.52
C LEU A 195 -1.20 1.12 12.60
N GLY A 196 -0.58 1.30 11.44
CA GLY A 196 -0.38 0.28 10.43
C GLY A 196 1.07 0.32 9.95
N PHE A 197 2.00 0.44 10.89
CA PHE A 197 3.41 0.69 10.58
C PHE A 197 4.28 -0.45 11.09
N THR A 198 5.29 -0.82 10.31
CA THR A 198 6.32 -1.79 10.68
C THR A 198 7.65 -1.31 10.12
N ALA A 199 8.69 -1.25 10.94
CA ALA A 199 10.06 -1.03 10.50
C ALA A 199 10.92 -2.21 10.95
N LEU A 200 11.82 -2.65 10.07
CA LEU A 200 12.74 -3.74 10.36
C LEU A 200 13.83 -3.32 11.36
N ARG A 201 14.25 -2.05 11.28
CA ARG A 201 15.32 -1.48 12.09
C ARG A 201 14.87 -0.20 12.77
N ASP A 202 15.41 0.04 13.96
CA ASP A 202 15.32 1.34 14.62
C ASP A 202 16.28 2.32 13.92
N PRO A 203 15.79 3.40 13.30
CA PRO A 203 16.63 4.33 12.55
C PRO A 203 17.60 5.11 13.45
N SER A 204 17.35 5.20 14.75
CA SER A 204 18.27 5.88 15.69
C SER A 204 19.49 5.02 16.06
N THR A 205 19.34 3.69 16.04
CA THR A 205 20.40 2.76 16.47
C THR A 205 20.93 1.86 15.36
N GLY A 206 20.18 1.71 14.25
CA GLY A 206 20.44 0.76 13.16
C GLY A 206 20.17 -0.70 13.52
N LEU A 207 19.73 -1.00 14.75
CA LEU A 207 19.50 -2.36 15.24
C LEU A 207 18.14 -2.89 14.81
N LEU A 208 18.00 -4.21 14.73
CA LEU A 208 16.74 -4.87 14.42
C LEU A 208 15.70 -4.64 15.53
N VAL A 209 14.44 -4.42 15.14
CA VAL A 209 13.30 -4.30 16.07
C VAL A 209 12.73 -5.69 16.36
N ASP A 210 13.56 -6.68 16.68
CA ASP A 210 13.16 -8.09 16.75
C ASP A 210 12.19 -8.42 17.92
N THR A 211 12.30 -7.70 19.03
CA THR A 211 11.62 -8.01 20.30
C THR A 211 11.04 -6.78 20.99
N GLY A 212 11.30 -5.58 20.46
CA GLY A 212 10.83 -4.29 20.98
C GLY A 212 9.67 -3.70 20.18
N SER A 213 9.12 -2.59 20.66
CA SER A 213 8.27 -1.70 19.85
C SER A 213 9.08 -0.48 19.43
N LEU A 214 8.85 -0.01 18.21
CA LEU A 214 9.38 1.26 17.74
C LEU A 214 8.26 2.29 17.78
N SER A 215 8.46 3.39 18.53
CA SER A 215 7.56 4.53 18.40
C SER A 215 7.79 5.18 17.04
N VAL A 216 6.74 5.23 16.24
CA VAL A 216 6.80 5.70 14.86
C VAL A 216 5.72 6.73 14.57
N GLU A 217 6.03 7.61 13.63
CA GLU A 217 5.07 8.51 13.02
C GLU A 217 5.32 8.56 11.52
N ALA A 218 4.28 8.32 10.73
CA ALA A 218 4.36 8.32 9.27
C ALA A 218 3.35 9.31 8.72
N ASN A 219 3.77 10.03 7.67
CA ASN A 219 3.02 11.15 7.12
C ASN A 219 2.72 12.22 8.19
N LEU A 220 3.77 12.91 8.63
CA LEU A 220 3.71 13.94 9.69
C LEU A 220 2.67 15.03 9.42
N TYR A 221 2.30 15.25 8.16
CA TYR A 221 1.29 16.22 7.76
C TYR A 221 -0.15 15.72 7.98
N HIS A 222 -0.39 14.41 8.07
CA HIS A 222 -1.73 13.85 8.22
C HIS A 222 -2.35 14.10 9.61
N SER A 223 -1.54 14.31 10.65
CA SER A 223 -2.06 14.54 12.02
C SER A 223 -2.66 15.94 12.23
N THR A 224 -2.44 16.89 11.31
CA THR A 224 -2.83 18.31 11.49
C THR A 224 -3.88 18.81 10.52
N VAL A 225 -4.14 18.12 9.41
CA VAL A 225 -5.17 18.54 8.44
C VAL A 225 -6.53 18.00 8.86
N ALA A 226 -7.34 18.85 9.49
CA ALA A 226 -8.75 18.54 9.70
C ALA A 226 -9.43 18.27 8.35
N TYR A 227 -10.13 17.14 8.24
CA TYR A 227 -11.00 16.86 7.11
C TYR A 227 -12.01 18.01 6.98
N ARG A 228 -11.77 18.90 6.02
CA ARG A 228 -12.76 19.87 5.58
C ARG A 228 -13.39 19.29 4.32
N VAL A 229 -14.70 19.45 4.17
CA VAL A 229 -15.36 19.14 2.89
C VAL A 229 -15.26 20.42 2.06
N MET A 230 -14.09 20.68 1.47
CA MET A 230 -13.95 21.80 0.55
C MET A 230 -14.38 21.35 -0.85
N THR A 231 -15.29 22.13 -1.43
CA THR A 231 -15.58 22.07 -2.86
C THR A 231 -14.62 22.99 -3.57
N TRP A 232 -13.70 22.41 -4.33
CA TRP A 232 -12.81 23.17 -5.20
C TRP A 232 -13.46 23.37 -6.56
N SER A 233 -13.37 24.58 -7.11
CA SER A 233 -13.82 24.89 -8.46
C SER A 233 -12.65 25.43 -9.28
N GLY A 234 -12.20 24.66 -10.28
CA GLY A 234 -11.13 25.06 -11.20
C GLY A 234 -9.93 24.12 -11.17
N LEU A 235 -8.98 24.35 -12.06
CA LEU A 235 -7.70 23.64 -12.08
C LEU A 235 -6.71 24.35 -11.15
N ILE A 236 -5.92 23.57 -10.42
CA ILE A 236 -4.73 24.06 -9.73
C ILE A 236 -3.67 24.29 -10.81
N PRO A 237 -3.14 25.52 -10.96
CA PRO A 237 -2.21 25.85 -12.03
C PRO A 237 -0.83 25.22 -11.83
N GLU A 238 -0.43 24.99 -10.58
CA GLU A 238 0.86 24.41 -10.21
C GLU A 238 0.67 23.55 -8.96
N LEU A 239 1.16 22.30 -9.01
CA LEU A 239 1.04 21.32 -7.94
C LEU A 239 2.42 21.08 -7.32
N HIS A 240 2.60 21.41 -6.04
CA HIS A 240 3.86 21.18 -5.35
C HIS A 240 3.85 19.81 -4.69
N LEU A 241 4.77 18.94 -5.11
CA LEU A 241 4.90 17.59 -4.60
C LEU A 241 5.98 17.52 -3.52
N GLY A 242 5.56 17.53 -2.26
CA GLY A 242 6.43 17.34 -1.10
C GLY A 242 6.73 15.87 -0.80
N PRO A 243 7.83 15.57 -0.08
CA PRO A 243 8.12 14.20 0.36
C PRO A 243 7.12 13.73 1.42
N VAL A 244 6.93 12.41 1.50
CA VAL A 244 6.25 11.77 2.64
C VAL A 244 7.33 11.32 3.62
N THR A 245 7.55 12.09 4.69
CA THR A 245 8.55 11.79 5.71
C THR A 245 7.98 10.90 6.82
N TRP A 246 8.83 10.07 7.43
CA TRP A 246 8.52 9.32 8.64
C TRP A 246 9.62 9.46 9.70
N MET A 247 9.24 9.18 10.95
CA MET A 247 10.11 9.23 12.12
C MET A 247 10.01 7.92 12.91
N GLY A 248 11.11 7.53 13.53
CA GLY A 248 11.21 6.35 14.39
C GLY A 248 12.32 6.54 15.41
N GLY A 249 12.20 5.95 16.61
CA GLY A 249 13.30 5.99 17.59
C GLY A 249 13.70 7.40 18.04
N GLY A 250 12.81 8.40 17.88
CA GLY A 250 13.09 9.79 18.21
C GLY A 250 13.87 10.58 17.15
N VAL A 251 14.08 10.02 15.95
CA VAL A 251 14.77 10.71 14.83
C VAL A 251 13.91 10.76 13.58
N VAL A 252 14.16 11.74 12.71
CA VAL A 252 13.66 11.74 11.33
C VAL A 252 14.43 10.65 10.58
N ALA A 253 13.70 9.66 10.10
CA ALA A 253 14.29 8.43 9.59
C ALA A 253 14.54 8.47 8.08
N GLY A 254 13.62 9.08 7.32
CA GLY A 254 13.74 9.22 5.88
C GLY A 254 12.42 9.57 5.20
N ASP A 255 12.47 9.57 3.87
CA ASP A 255 11.36 9.90 2.99
C ASP A 255 10.94 8.68 2.15
N LEU A 256 9.63 8.50 1.97
CA LEU A 256 9.11 7.39 1.17
C LEU A 256 9.42 7.55 -0.32
N ARG A 257 9.74 6.44 -0.97
CA ARG A 257 9.97 6.33 -2.42
C ARG A 257 8.64 6.29 -3.16
N GLY A 258 8.50 7.02 -4.27
CA GLY A 258 7.32 6.97 -5.14
C GLY A 258 6.01 7.53 -4.57
N LEU A 259 5.99 8.01 -3.32
CA LEU A 259 4.85 8.68 -2.68
C LEU A 259 5.16 10.15 -2.44
N ARG A 260 4.22 11.03 -2.81
CA ARG A 260 4.33 12.48 -2.61
C ARG A 260 3.08 13.08 -1.99
N ILE A 261 3.25 14.23 -1.34
CA ILE A 261 2.19 15.01 -0.73
C ILE A 261 1.91 16.24 -1.59
N ALA A 262 0.68 16.37 -2.05
CA ALA A 262 0.13 17.58 -2.64
C ALA A 262 -0.77 18.28 -1.62
N LEU A 263 -0.25 19.33 -0.96
CA LEU A 263 -0.98 20.02 0.12
C LEU A 263 -2.12 20.89 -0.42
N GLU A 264 -2.08 21.28 -1.68
CA GLU A 264 -3.07 22.13 -2.34
C GLU A 264 -4.44 21.47 -2.43
N VAL A 265 -4.47 20.14 -2.50
CA VAL A 265 -5.69 19.33 -2.48
C VAL A 265 -6.02 18.77 -1.09
N ALA A 266 -5.22 19.11 -0.08
CA ALA A 266 -5.48 18.67 1.29
C ALA A 266 -6.82 19.27 1.78
N GLY A 267 -7.74 18.39 2.20
CA GLY A 267 -9.10 18.80 2.60
C GLY A 267 -10.06 19.02 1.44
N CYS A 268 -9.75 18.57 0.22
CA CYS A 268 -10.77 18.31 -0.79
C CYS A 268 -11.34 16.89 -0.59
N VAL A 269 -12.56 16.64 -1.06
CA VAL A 269 -13.00 15.24 -1.29
C VAL A 269 -12.35 14.70 -2.56
N ASN A 270 -12.11 13.39 -2.64
CA ASN A 270 -11.31 12.78 -3.72
C ASN A 270 -11.72 13.19 -5.15
N PRO A 271 -13.02 13.23 -5.53
CA PRO A 271 -13.39 13.67 -6.88
C PRO A 271 -12.98 15.11 -7.19
N ASN A 272 -13.10 16.00 -6.19
CA ASN A 272 -12.75 17.40 -6.35
C ASN A 272 -11.24 17.57 -6.39
N ALA A 273 -10.50 16.83 -5.56
CA ALA A 273 -9.04 16.79 -5.62
C ALA A 273 -8.57 16.31 -7.00
N ALA A 274 -9.10 15.20 -7.49
CA ALA A 274 -8.77 14.64 -8.80
C ALA A 274 -9.06 15.64 -9.92
N ALA A 275 -10.27 16.21 -9.94
CA ALA A 275 -10.63 17.21 -10.93
C ALA A 275 -9.74 18.46 -10.86
N ALA A 276 -9.38 18.91 -9.64
CA ALA A 276 -8.52 20.07 -9.43
C ALA A 276 -7.10 19.87 -10.00
N ILE A 277 -6.59 18.65 -10.01
CA ILE A 277 -5.27 18.32 -10.59
C ILE A 277 -5.34 17.78 -12.02
N GLY A 278 -6.48 17.96 -12.71
CA GLY A 278 -6.59 17.68 -14.14
C GLY A 278 -7.20 16.33 -14.53
N PHE A 279 -7.77 15.58 -13.58
CA PHE A 279 -8.53 14.37 -13.93
C PHE A 279 -9.78 14.71 -14.75
N SER A 280 -9.84 14.22 -15.99
CA SER A 280 -10.87 14.58 -16.96
C SER A 280 -12.06 13.62 -17.04
N GLY A 281 -12.01 12.50 -16.31
CA GLY A 281 -13.02 11.45 -16.31
C GLY A 281 -14.00 11.51 -15.13
N THR A 282 -14.96 10.59 -15.11
CA THR A 282 -15.80 10.34 -13.93
C THR A 282 -14.95 9.72 -12.84
N TYR A 283 -14.83 10.35 -11.68
CA TYR A 283 -14.09 9.79 -10.53
C TYR A 283 -15.00 8.89 -9.68
N ASN A 284 -14.80 7.58 -9.77
CA ASN A 284 -15.57 6.57 -9.04
C ASN A 284 -14.67 5.41 -8.55
N SER A 285 -15.24 4.46 -7.82
CA SER A 285 -14.47 3.33 -7.26
C SER A 285 -13.72 2.48 -8.29
N ARG A 286 -14.08 2.53 -9.58
CA ARG A 286 -13.41 1.84 -10.69
C ARG A 286 -12.30 2.68 -11.34
N THR A 287 -12.48 3.98 -11.43
CA THR A 287 -11.57 4.91 -12.12
C THR A 287 -10.67 5.72 -11.19
N CYS A 288 -10.85 5.58 -9.87
CA CYS A 288 -10.14 6.39 -8.87
C CYS A 288 -8.62 6.29 -8.91
N PHE A 289 -8.05 5.24 -9.52
CA PHE A 289 -6.61 5.12 -9.72
C PHE A 289 -6.15 5.23 -11.17
N THR A 290 -7.03 5.64 -12.09
CA THR A 290 -6.61 5.98 -13.45
C THR A 290 -5.53 7.07 -13.38
N PRO A 291 -4.40 6.91 -14.10
CA PRO A 291 -3.33 7.90 -14.08
C PRO A 291 -3.81 9.30 -14.46
N ILE A 292 -3.29 10.29 -13.75
CA ILE A 292 -3.49 11.71 -13.95
C ILE A 292 -2.23 12.23 -14.63
N ASP A 293 -2.39 12.84 -15.80
CA ASP A 293 -1.30 13.47 -16.53
C ASP A 293 -1.08 14.88 -15.97
N LEU A 294 0.10 15.10 -15.38
CA LEU A 294 0.52 16.42 -14.89
C LEU A 294 1.37 17.19 -15.92
N GLY A 295 1.56 16.65 -17.12
CA GLY A 295 2.26 17.29 -18.23
C GLY A 295 3.78 17.12 -18.26
N ASP A 296 4.36 16.34 -17.35
CA ASP A 296 5.80 16.08 -17.23
C ASP A 296 6.23 14.71 -17.81
N GLY A 297 5.27 13.94 -18.34
CA GLY A 297 5.51 12.64 -18.96
C GLY A 297 5.55 11.45 -18.00
N TYR A 298 5.21 11.65 -16.72
CA TYR A 298 5.13 10.59 -15.70
C TYR A 298 3.67 10.30 -15.30
N ASN A 299 3.46 9.12 -14.72
CA ASN A 299 2.17 8.70 -14.20
C ASN A 299 2.02 9.20 -12.77
N TYR A 300 0.82 9.71 -12.45
CA TYR A 300 0.42 10.07 -11.10
C TYR A 300 -0.94 9.48 -10.78
N SER A 301 -1.16 9.06 -9.54
CA SER A 301 -2.47 8.57 -9.09
C SER A 301 -2.73 9.03 -7.68
N LEU A 302 -3.93 9.55 -7.41
CA LEU A 302 -4.32 9.93 -6.06
C LEU A 302 -4.46 8.66 -5.21
N ALA A 303 -3.72 8.62 -4.11
CA ALA A 303 -3.81 7.53 -3.18
C ALA A 303 -5.06 7.69 -2.31
N TYR A 304 -5.68 6.56 -1.98
CA TYR A 304 -6.89 6.47 -1.20
C TYR A 304 -6.63 5.71 0.10
N THR A 305 -6.91 6.37 1.23
CA THR A 305 -6.75 5.84 2.58
C THR A 305 -8.07 5.92 3.36
N TYR A 306 -8.18 5.20 4.48
CA TYR A 306 -9.41 5.18 5.30
C TYR A 306 -9.87 6.58 5.73
N ASN A 307 -8.93 7.43 6.14
CA ASN A 307 -9.21 8.85 6.35
C ASN A 307 -8.96 9.57 5.02
N PRO A 308 -9.99 10.13 4.37
CA PRO A 308 -9.87 10.70 3.03
C PRO A 308 -9.24 12.09 3.12
N ALA A 309 -7.92 12.14 3.21
CA ALA A 309 -7.17 13.33 2.89
C ALA A 309 -6.43 13.04 1.56
N PRO A 310 -6.97 13.47 0.40
CA PRO A 310 -6.42 13.17 -0.93
C PRO A 310 -5.14 13.94 -1.24
N MET A 311 -4.21 13.99 -0.29
CA MET A 311 -2.93 14.65 -0.44
C MET A 311 -1.86 13.68 -0.94
N LEU A 312 -2.06 12.37 -0.78
CA LEU A 312 -1.06 11.39 -1.18
C LEU A 312 -1.16 11.08 -2.68
N MET A 313 -0.02 11.07 -3.36
CA MET A 313 0.10 10.75 -4.78
C MET A 313 1.14 9.67 -4.99
N ILE A 314 0.77 8.66 -5.77
CA ILE A 314 1.64 7.57 -6.23
C ILE A 314 2.18 7.97 -7.59
N THR A 315 3.47 7.77 -7.85
CA THR A 315 4.09 8.18 -9.12
C THR A 315 5.24 7.28 -9.54
N ASP A 316 5.53 7.23 -10.85
CA ASP A 316 6.74 6.61 -11.42
C ASP A 316 7.84 7.60 -11.80
N ASN A 317 7.70 8.89 -11.46
CA ASN A 317 8.74 9.89 -11.71
C ASN A 317 10.03 9.54 -10.94
N PRO A 318 11.15 9.24 -11.64
CA PRO A 318 12.37 8.73 -11.04
C PRO A 318 13.06 9.72 -10.09
N ALA A 319 12.72 11.01 -10.13
CA ALA A 319 13.20 11.98 -9.15
C ALA A 319 12.69 11.68 -7.72
N TYR A 320 11.72 10.79 -7.59
CA TYR A 320 11.06 10.46 -6.33
C TYR A 320 11.32 9.04 -5.83
N TRP A 321 12.22 8.30 -6.47
CA TRP A 321 12.58 6.92 -6.15
C TRP A 321 14.05 6.75 -5.84
#